data_AF-A0A381XNV3-F1
#
_entry.id   AF-A0A381XNV3-F1
#
_cell.length_a   1.000
_cell.length_b   1.000
_cell.length_c   1.000
_cell.angle_alpha   90.00
_cell.angle_beta   90.00
_cell.angle_gamma   90.00
#
_symmetry.space_group_name_H-M   'P 1'
#
loop_
_entity.id
_entity.type
_entity.pdbx_description
1 polymer ?
#
loop_
_entity_poly.entity_id
_entity_poly.type
_entity_poly.pdbx_seq_one_letter_code
_entity_poly.pdbx_strand_id
1 'polypeptide(L)'
;VGEDSHGTMMAGLLVANGKFYGAAPGVDLSVALALGPSGTSGQEDRVAQAIRWCRITQKADIVSLSLGSEPGDGMGIQSETVLAVQEALDAGIFVVAAAGNTGYDTSISDVSVPANLRGVIAVGASTYGGSVWSNSANGSLLDPYSQENRSYPNQKPEVSAPGVLLFSTTSTQIEPPYAYSTGTSDSTVLVSGALALILELHGTALAGDDGVIDSEEMEIVKRSLASSCSKTAISGSPHDEKGGYGILDAAQWASDIAFELNIAD
;
A
#
# COMPACT_ATOMS: atom_id res chain seq x y z
N VAL A 1 14.04 17.02 8.22
CA VAL A 1 12.92 16.30 7.56
C VAL A 1 13.56 15.31 6.60
N GLY A 2 13.44 14.00 6.86
CA GLY A 2 14.24 12.97 6.15
C GLY A 2 15.52 12.53 6.87
N GLU A 3 15.63 12.72 8.18
CA GLU A 3 16.83 12.33 8.95
C GLU A 3 17.05 10.80 8.96
N ASP A 4 15.98 10.01 8.91
CA ASP A 4 16.07 8.55 8.88
C ASP A 4 16.22 7.97 7.46
N SER A 5 16.33 8.80 6.43
CA SER A 5 16.38 8.39 5.01
C SER A 5 15.23 7.46 4.57
N HIS A 6 14.14 7.35 5.35
CA HIS A 6 13.03 6.43 5.10
C HIS A 6 12.39 6.66 3.72
N GLY A 7 12.03 7.90 3.40
CA GLY A 7 11.51 8.24 2.07
C GLY A 7 12.50 7.96 0.93
N THR A 8 13.81 8.10 1.18
CA THR A 8 14.86 7.74 0.21
C THR A 8 14.94 6.22 0.02
N MET A 9 14.76 5.44 1.08
CA MET A 9 14.67 3.98 0.99
C MET A 9 13.41 3.56 0.21
N MET A 10 12.26 4.22 0.42
CA MET A 10 11.04 3.97 -0.35
C MET A 10 11.25 4.29 -1.83
N ALA A 11 11.84 5.46 -2.14
CA ALA A 11 12.16 5.84 -3.51
C ALA A 11 13.12 4.82 -4.17
N GLY A 12 14.12 4.32 -3.45
CA GLY A 12 15.02 3.28 -3.97
C GLY A 12 14.31 1.99 -4.33
N LEU A 13 13.41 1.51 -3.46
CA LEU A 13 12.63 0.29 -3.71
C LEU A 13 11.68 0.45 -4.91
N LEU A 14 11.26 1.66 -5.23
CA LEU A 14 10.37 1.93 -6.36
C LEU A 14 11.13 2.20 -7.66
N VAL A 15 12.03 3.19 -7.66
CA VAL A 15 12.56 3.80 -8.89
C VAL A 15 14.07 3.65 -9.11
N ALA A 16 14.78 2.90 -8.25
CA ALA A 16 16.21 2.67 -8.49
C ALA A 16 16.45 2.07 -9.88
N ASN A 17 17.44 2.59 -10.59
CA ASN A 17 17.78 2.17 -11.95
C ASN A 17 19.30 2.16 -12.13
N GLY A 18 19.98 1.20 -11.50
CA GLY A 18 21.43 1.12 -11.53
C GLY A 18 21.97 -0.13 -10.84
N LYS A 19 22.59 0.05 -9.67
CA LYS A 19 23.19 -1.07 -8.91
C LYS A 19 22.17 -2.16 -8.54
N PHE A 20 20.92 -1.77 -8.38
CA PHE A 20 19.76 -2.64 -8.36
C PHE A 20 18.60 -1.93 -9.08
N TYR A 21 17.55 -2.67 -9.41
CA TYR A 21 16.32 -2.15 -9.99
C TYR A 21 15.24 -2.10 -8.94
N GLY A 22 14.58 -0.95 -8.82
CA GLY A 22 13.33 -0.82 -8.07
C GLY A 22 12.19 -1.54 -8.79
N ALA A 23 11.03 -1.60 -8.12
CA ALA A 23 9.85 -2.31 -8.61
C ALA A 23 9.30 -1.73 -9.92
N ALA A 24 9.35 -0.41 -10.11
CA ALA A 24 8.85 0.25 -11.30
C ALA A 24 9.73 1.47 -11.68
N PRO A 25 10.92 1.26 -12.28
CA PRO A 25 11.89 2.32 -12.56
C PRO A 25 11.44 3.39 -13.57
N GLY A 26 10.36 3.13 -14.33
CA GLY A 26 9.84 4.00 -15.37
C GLY A 26 8.74 4.97 -14.93
N VAL A 27 8.31 4.94 -13.67
CA VAL A 27 7.22 5.81 -13.17
C VAL A 27 7.69 7.25 -12.96
N ASP A 28 6.78 8.20 -13.12
CA ASP A 28 6.96 9.56 -12.64
C ASP A 28 6.75 9.60 -11.11
N LEU A 29 7.80 9.98 -10.36
CA LEU A 29 7.77 9.99 -8.90
C LEU A 29 7.58 11.41 -8.33
N SER A 30 6.46 11.60 -7.62
CA SER A 30 6.22 12.77 -6.77
C SER A 30 6.47 12.44 -5.30
N VAL A 31 7.26 13.26 -4.60
CA VAL A 31 7.57 13.07 -3.17
C VAL A 31 6.91 14.15 -2.33
N ALA A 32 5.91 13.78 -1.54
CA ALA A 32 5.24 14.67 -0.60
C ALA A 32 5.79 14.47 0.82
N LEU A 33 6.44 15.51 1.37
CA LEU A 33 6.94 15.50 2.74
C LEU A 33 5.83 15.87 3.73
N ALA A 34 5.03 14.88 4.11
CA ALA A 34 3.86 15.07 4.96
C ALA A 34 4.17 15.06 6.47
N LEU A 35 5.29 14.45 6.88
CA LEU A 35 5.70 14.33 8.28
C LEU A 35 6.85 15.28 8.61
N GLY A 36 6.67 16.05 9.68
CA GLY A 36 7.69 16.85 10.35
C GLY A 36 8.65 15.98 11.17
N PRO A 37 9.73 16.56 11.72
CA PRO A 37 10.83 15.82 12.34
C PRO A 37 10.44 14.91 13.51
N SER A 38 9.30 15.16 14.16
CA SER A 38 8.84 14.41 15.33
C SER A 38 7.95 13.20 15.02
N GLY A 39 7.50 13.02 13.77
CA GLY A 39 6.69 11.85 13.38
C GLY A 39 5.32 11.66 14.07
N THR A 40 4.85 12.62 14.87
CA THR A 40 3.64 12.48 15.71
C THR A 40 2.39 13.21 15.19
N SER A 41 1.23 12.74 15.66
CA SER A 41 -0.18 12.99 15.27
C SER A 41 -0.69 14.44 15.24
N GLY A 42 0.10 15.46 15.58
CA GLY A 42 -0.29 16.88 15.42
C GLY A 42 -0.25 17.40 13.98
N GLN A 43 -0.29 16.50 12.98
CA GLN A 43 0.04 16.77 11.57
C GLN A 43 -0.94 16.15 10.57
N GLU A 44 -2.11 15.70 11.01
CA GLU A 44 -3.16 15.15 10.13
C GLU A 44 -3.44 16.08 8.95
N ASP A 45 -3.48 17.39 9.19
CA ASP A 45 -3.64 18.42 8.16
C ASP A 45 -2.58 18.35 7.06
N ARG A 46 -1.32 18.01 7.39
CA ARG A 46 -0.23 17.94 6.41
C ARG A 46 -0.31 16.68 5.56
N VAL A 47 -0.70 15.56 6.16
CA VAL A 47 -0.94 14.31 5.43
C VAL A 47 -2.13 14.48 4.48
N ALA A 48 -3.23 15.04 4.97
CA ALA A 48 -4.40 15.35 4.16
C ALA A 48 -4.06 16.31 3.00
N GLN A 49 -3.29 17.38 3.27
CA GLN A 49 -2.83 18.32 2.24
C GLN A 49 -1.90 17.67 1.22
N ALA A 50 -1.00 16.78 1.66
CA ALA A 50 -0.12 16.03 0.76
C ALA A 50 -0.91 15.12 -0.18
N ILE A 51 -1.91 14.41 0.33
CA ILE A 51 -2.80 13.55 -0.49
C ILE A 51 -3.59 14.40 -1.48
N ARG A 52 -4.16 15.53 -1.03
CA ARG A 52 -4.85 16.49 -1.91
C ARG A 52 -3.90 17.09 -2.96
N TRP A 53 -2.63 17.33 -2.63
CA TRP A 53 -1.63 17.78 -3.59
C TRP A 53 -1.31 16.71 -4.64
N CYS A 54 -1.17 15.45 -4.24
CA CYS A 54 -1.02 14.32 -5.16
C CYS A 54 -2.21 14.22 -6.12
N ARG A 55 -3.45 14.34 -5.60
CA ARG A 55 -4.66 14.31 -6.42
C ARG A 55 -4.80 15.52 -7.35
N ILE A 56 -4.75 16.73 -6.80
CA ILE A 56 -5.15 17.96 -7.51
C ILE A 56 -4.02 18.48 -8.39
N THR A 57 -2.79 18.48 -7.86
CA THR A 57 -1.64 19.12 -8.53
C THR A 57 -0.85 18.12 -9.35
N GLN A 58 -0.51 16.97 -8.78
CA GLN A 58 0.27 15.95 -9.49
C GLN A 58 -0.58 15.06 -10.40
N LYS A 59 -1.89 14.94 -10.09
CA LYS A 59 -2.80 14.02 -10.79
C LYS A 59 -2.25 12.59 -10.81
N ALA A 60 -1.75 12.14 -9.66
CA ALA A 60 -1.14 10.84 -9.53
C ALA A 60 -2.16 9.72 -9.72
N ASP A 61 -1.77 8.61 -10.34
CA ASP A 61 -2.60 7.40 -10.46
C ASP A 61 -2.58 6.57 -9.17
N ILE A 62 -1.47 6.63 -8.42
CA ILE A 62 -1.25 5.88 -7.18
C ILE A 62 -0.69 6.81 -6.10
N VAL A 63 -1.28 6.75 -4.91
CA VAL A 63 -0.74 7.35 -3.69
C VAL A 63 -0.27 6.24 -2.75
N SER A 64 1.05 6.14 -2.59
CA SER A 64 1.69 5.20 -1.66
C SER A 64 1.89 5.87 -0.29
N LEU A 65 1.26 5.32 0.75
CA LEU A 65 1.28 5.84 2.11
C LEU A 65 2.05 4.87 3.02
N SER A 66 3.36 5.10 3.11
CA SER A 66 4.24 4.42 4.06
C SER A 66 4.22 5.09 5.44
N LEU A 67 3.05 5.57 5.87
CA LEU A 67 2.80 6.25 7.14
C LEU A 67 1.53 5.66 7.78
N GLY A 68 1.50 5.62 9.11
CA GLY A 68 0.35 5.15 9.85
C GLY A 68 0.40 5.64 11.29
N SER A 69 -0.76 6.01 11.83
CA SER A 69 -0.94 6.16 13.27
C SER A 69 -1.64 4.92 13.80
N GLU A 70 -1.34 4.57 15.05
CA GLU A 70 -2.04 3.48 15.75
C GLU A 70 -3.55 3.76 15.78
N PRO A 71 -4.41 2.76 15.54
CA PRO A 71 -5.84 2.84 15.78
C PRO A 71 -6.10 3.23 17.24
N GLY A 72 -6.38 4.51 17.48
CA GLY A 72 -6.63 5.06 18.81
C GLY A 72 -5.68 6.19 19.24
N ASP A 73 -4.53 6.38 18.59
CA ASP A 73 -3.49 7.32 19.05
C ASP A 73 -3.34 8.59 18.18
N GLY A 74 -4.42 8.97 17.50
CA GLY A 74 -4.57 10.33 16.97
C GLY A 74 -4.80 10.48 15.47
N MET A 75 -5.16 9.43 14.73
CA MET A 75 -6.03 9.60 13.56
C MET A 75 -7.39 8.97 13.82
N GLY A 76 -8.35 9.82 14.19
CA GLY A 76 -9.72 9.38 14.40
C GLY A 76 -10.34 8.86 13.10
N ILE A 77 -11.41 8.07 13.24
CA ILE A 77 -12.31 7.60 12.17
C ILE A 77 -12.89 8.79 11.35
N GLN A 78 -12.70 10.04 11.80
CA GLN A 78 -13.15 11.27 11.15
C GLN A 78 -12.00 12.28 10.90
N SER A 79 -10.77 11.82 10.68
CA SER A 79 -9.65 12.72 10.40
C SER A 79 -9.70 13.32 9.00
N GLU A 80 -9.07 14.49 8.81
CA GLU A 80 -8.86 15.07 7.48
C GLU A 80 -8.10 14.14 6.54
N THR A 81 -7.23 13.27 7.08
CA THR A 81 -6.54 12.24 6.31
C THR A 81 -7.52 11.25 5.70
N VAL A 82 -8.51 10.77 6.48
CA VAL A 82 -9.54 9.84 5.98
C VAL A 82 -10.34 10.50 4.85
N LEU A 83 -10.75 11.76 5.03
CA LEU A 83 -11.47 12.51 4.00
C LEU A 83 -10.62 12.69 2.74
N ALA A 84 -9.35 13.06 2.87
CA ALA A 84 -8.46 13.24 1.73
C ALA A 84 -8.21 11.93 0.96
N VAL A 85 -8.13 10.79 1.67
CA VAL A 85 -8.05 9.45 1.04
C VAL A 85 -9.33 9.12 0.30
N GLN A 86 -10.50 9.33 0.91
CA GLN A 86 -11.78 9.09 0.24
C GLN A 86 -11.91 9.95 -1.03
N GLU A 87 -11.58 11.24 -0.95
CA GLU A 87 -11.56 12.13 -2.12
C GLU A 87 -10.57 11.68 -3.21
N ALA A 88 -9.49 10.97 -2.87
CA ALA A 88 -8.55 10.40 -3.85
C ALA A 88 -9.13 9.15 -4.51
N LEU A 89 -9.69 8.23 -3.71
CA LEU A 89 -10.36 7.03 -4.20
C LEU A 89 -11.54 7.40 -5.13
N ASP A 90 -12.35 8.38 -4.73
CA ASP A 90 -13.49 8.89 -5.53
C ASP A 90 -13.03 9.54 -6.86
N ALA A 91 -11.75 9.91 -6.97
CA ALA A 91 -11.15 10.46 -8.17
C ALA A 91 -10.43 9.40 -9.04
N GLY A 92 -10.60 8.11 -8.72
CA GLY A 92 -9.96 7.01 -9.44
C GLY A 92 -8.49 6.79 -9.10
N ILE A 93 -8.00 7.40 -8.02
CA ILE A 93 -6.61 7.28 -7.58
C ILE A 93 -6.50 6.13 -6.59
N PHE A 94 -5.67 5.14 -6.91
CA PHE A 94 -5.41 4.04 -6.01
C PHE A 94 -4.61 4.50 -4.80
N VAL A 95 -5.07 4.13 -3.61
CA VAL A 95 -4.33 4.38 -2.37
C VAL A 95 -3.82 3.05 -1.83
N VAL A 96 -2.51 2.94 -1.66
CA VAL A 96 -1.84 1.76 -1.11
C VAL A 96 -1.16 2.17 0.19
N ALA A 97 -1.51 1.52 1.30
CA ALA A 97 -1.05 1.94 2.62
C ALA A 97 -0.46 0.80 3.43
N ALA A 98 0.54 1.12 4.25
CA ALA A 98 1.16 0.18 5.17
C ALA A 98 0.18 -0.27 6.25
N ALA A 99 0.08 -1.57 6.51
CA ALA A 99 -0.77 -2.10 7.57
C ALA A 99 -0.31 -1.62 8.97
N GLY A 100 0.98 -1.38 9.16
CA GLY A 100 1.58 -0.98 10.43
C GLY A 100 2.48 -2.08 11.02
N ASN A 101 3.31 -1.68 11.98
CA ASN A 101 4.37 -2.52 12.56
C ASN A 101 4.12 -2.85 14.04
N THR A 102 2.87 -3.11 14.42
CA THR A 102 2.40 -3.23 15.82
C THR A 102 2.52 -4.65 16.38
N GLY A 103 2.82 -5.63 15.53
CA GLY A 103 3.04 -7.02 15.94
C GLY A 103 1.87 -7.66 16.68
N TYR A 104 2.08 -7.97 17.96
CA TYR A 104 1.07 -8.61 18.82
C TYR A 104 0.62 -7.68 19.95
N ASP A 105 0.77 -6.36 19.77
CA ASP A 105 0.22 -5.41 20.72
C ASP A 105 -1.31 -5.58 20.78
N THR A 106 -1.80 -6.14 21.88
CA THR A 106 -3.23 -6.44 22.04
C THR A 106 -4.07 -5.17 22.29
N SER A 107 -3.44 -4.02 22.51
CA SER A 107 -4.14 -2.73 22.57
C SER A 107 -4.53 -2.21 21.17
N ILE A 108 -3.91 -2.75 20.11
CA ILE A 108 -4.16 -2.37 18.72
C ILE A 108 -4.83 -3.54 17.99
N SER A 109 -6.10 -3.37 17.65
CA SER A 109 -6.94 -4.44 17.10
C SER A 109 -7.13 -4.39 15.59
N ASP A 110 -6.51 -3.44 14.89
CA ASP A 110 -6.70 -3.25 13.45
C ASP A 110 -5.44 -2.70 12.77
N VAL A 111 -5.44 -2.71 11.43
CA VAL A 111 -4.41 -2.06 10.64
C VAL A 111 -4.48 -0.54 10.81
N SER A 112 -3.36 0.14 10.56
CA SER A 112 -3.21 1.58 10.76
C SER A 112 -4.20 2.39 9.93
N VAL A 113 -4.52 3.61 10.36
CA VAL A 113 -5.24 4.58 9.51
C VAL A 113 -4.20 5.19 8.53
N PRO A 114 -4.50 5.32 7.22
CA PRO A 114 -5.76 5.03 6.54
C PRO A 114 -5.87 3.64 5.89
N ALA A 115 -4.95 2.70 6.17
CA ALA A 115 -5.00 1.35 5.62
C ALA A 115 -6.29 0.59 5.97
N ASN A 116 -6.94 0.93 7.08
CA ASN A 116 -8.20 0.32 7.51
C ASN A 116 -9.44 0.74 6.69
N LEU A 117 -9.32 1.73 5.79
CA LEU A 117 -10.40 2.14 4.90
C LEU A 117 -10.70 1.09 3.82
N ARG A 118 -11.98 0.90 3.51
CA ARG A 118 -12.45 -0.09 2.55
C ARG A 118 -11.74 0.01 1.20
N GLY A 119 -11.70 1.18 0.56
CA GLY A 119 -11.10 1.33 -0.78
C GLY A 119 -9.58 1.32 -0.82
N VAL A 120 -8.89 1.41 0.31
CA VAL A 120 -7.42 1.38 0.38
C VAL A 120 -6.92 -0.06 0.24
N ILE A 121 -5.79 -0.26 -0.45
CA ILE A 121 -5.06 -1.54 -0.44
C ILE A 121 -4.12 -1.52 0.76
N ALA A 122 -4.45 -2.25 1.83
CA ALA A 122 -3.61 -2.40 3.00
C ALA A 122 -2.59 -3.52 2.79
N VAL A 123 -1.32 -3.21 3.10
CA VAL A 123 -0.20 -4.09 2.81
C VAL A 123 0.51 -4.52 4.08
N GLY A 124 0.45 -5.81 4.37
CA GLY A 124 1.26 -6.48 5.39
C GLY A 124 2.66 -6.84 4.87
N ALA A 125 3.53 -7.27 5.78
CA ALA A 125 4.90 -7.65 5.42
C ALA A 125 5.14 -9.15 5.55
N SER A 126 5.93 -9.70 4.64
CA SER A 126 6.47 -11.06 4.71
C SER A 126 8.00 -11.05 4.77
N THR A 127 8.55 -12.12 5.30
CA THR A 127 10.00 -12.37 5.30
C THR A 127 10.44 -12.86 3.93
N TYR A 128 11.75 -12.83 3.66
CA TYR A 128 12.33 -13.41 2.43
C TYR A 128 11.98 -14.90 2.23
N GLY A 129 11.65 -15.62 3.32
CA GLY A 129 11.25 -17.03 3.30
C GLY A 129 9.77 -17.25 3.00
N GLY A 130 9.00 -16.20 2.73
CA GLY A 130 7.56 -16.29 2.45
C GLY A 130 6.70 -16.55 3.68
N SER A 131 7.20 -16.30 4.89
CA SER A 131 6.37 -16.31 6.10
C SER A 131 5.89 -14.91 6.42
N VAL A 132 4.69 -14.77 6.97
CA VAL A 132 4.19 -13.48 7.46
C VAL A 132 5.13 -12.93 8.55
N TRP A 133 5.48 -11.65 8.47
CA TRP A 133 6.36 -11.02 9.44
C TRP A 133 5.62 -10.83 10.76
N SER A 134 6.21 -11.29 11.87
CA SER A 134 5.58 -11.27 13.20
C SER A 134 5.15 -9.87 13.64
N ASN A 135 5.86 -8.83 13.19
CA ASN A 135 5.57 -7.45 13.57
C ASN A 135 4.57 -6.76 12.63
N SER A 136 4.11 -7.41 11.56
CA SER A 136 3.01 -6.88 10.75
C SER A 136 1.75 -6.75 11.60
N ALA A 137 1.03 -5.64 11.45
CA ALA A 137 -0.26 -5.41 12.13
C ALA A 137 -1.32 -6.43 11.69
N ASN A 138 -2.27 -6.69 12.59
CA ASN A 138 -3.47 -7.49 12.31
C ASN A 138 -4.60 -6.61 11.78
N GLY A 139 -5.44 -7.12 10.90
CA GLY A 139 -6.74 -6.51 10.61
C GLY A 139 -7.85 -7.01 11.53
N SER A 140 -8.77 -6.11 11.86
CA SER A 140 -10.01 -6.41 12.56
C SER A 140 -11.01 -7.15 11.66
N LEU A 141 -11.88 -7.96 12.26
CA LEU A 141 -13.05 -8.52 11.58
C LEU A 141 -14.05 -7.42 11.19
N LEU A 142 -14.21 -6.41 12.05
CA LEU A 142 -15.15 -5.31 11.88
C LEU A 142 -14.50 -4.13 11.18
N ASP A 143 -15.22 -3.56 10.21
CA ASP A 143 -14.91 -2.26 9.65
C ASP A 143 -15.20 -1.17 10.71
N PRO A 144 -14.22 -0.35 11.10
CA PRO A 144 -14.41 0.63 12.16
C PRO A 144 -15.36 1.77 11.77
N TYR A 145 -15.63 1.99 10.49
CA TYR A 145 -16.52 3.05 9.99
C TYR A 145 -17.97 2.57 9.90
N SER A 146 -18.22 1.36 9.38
CA SER A 146 -19.58 0.81 9.24
C SER A 146 -20.03 -0.04 10.43
N GLN A 147 -19.09 -0.54 11.25
CA GLN A 147 -19.33 -1.52 12.32
C GLN A 147 -19.87 -2.87 11.82
N GLU A 148 -19.75 -3.15 10.52
CA GLU A 148 -20.11 -4.43 9.91
C GLU A 148 -18.87 -5.31 9.70
N ASN A 149 -19.09 -6.62 9.54
CA ASN A 149 -18.02 -7.53 9.16
C ASN A 149 -17.46 -7.13 7.79
N ARG A 150 -16.13 -7.06 7.69
CA ARG A 150 -15.46 -6.91 6.40
C ARG A 150 -15.75 -8.14 5.53
N SER A 151 -16.03 -7.89 4.26
CA SER A 151 -16.30 -8.92 3.25
C SER A 151 -15.24 -8.87 2.15
N TYR A 152 -15.08 -9.98 1.44
CA TYR A 152 -14.20 -10.06 0.28
C TYR A 152 -14.52 -8.96 -0.76
N PRO A 153 -13.51 -8.28 -1.35
CA PRO A 153 -12.05 -8.38 -1.14
C PRO A 153 -11.50 -7.31 -0.16
N ASN A 154 -12.30 -6.86 0.81
CA ASN A 154 -12.00 -5.71 1.68
C ASN A 154 -11.62 -6.11 3.13
N GLN A 155 -11.26 -7.37 3.37
CA GLN A 155 -10.68 -7.80 4.64
C GLN A 155 -9.23 -7.31 4.73
N LYS A 156 -8.77 -6.98 5.95
CA LYS A 156 -7.48 -6.31 6.17
C LYS A 156 -6.42 -7.23 6.82
N PRO A 157 -5.13 -7.07 6.48
CA PRO A 157 -4.67 -6.41 5.24
C PRO A 157 -5.18 -7.18 4.01
N GLU A 158 -5.21 -6.56 2.84
CA GLU A 158 -5.58 -7.26 1.61
C GLU A 158 -4.44 -8.19 1.15
N VAL A 159 -3.19 -7.74 1.23
CA VAL A 159 -2.05 -8.49 0.68
C VAL A 159 -0.84 -8.37 1.61
N SER A 160 0.06 -9.35 1.54
CA SER A 160 1.41 -9.24 2.09
C SER A 160 2.46 -9.24 0.99
N ALA A 161 3.55 -8.50 1.17
CA ALA A 161 4.69 -8.52 0.24
C ALA A 161 6.01 -8.52 1.02
N PRO A 162 7.14 -8.90 0.40
CA PRO A 162 8.44 -8.87 1.08
C PRO A 162 8.71 -7.51 1.72
N GLY A 163 9.04 -7.50 3.00
CA GLY A 163 9.25 -6.26 3.76
C GLY A 163 10.27 -6.39 4.88
N VAL A 164 11.09 -7.44 4.86
CA VAL A 164 12.10 -7.71 5.90
C VAL A 164 13.47 -7.80 5.25
N LEU A 165 14.38 -6.97 5.75
CA LEU A 165 15.76 -6.83 5.27
C LEU A 165 15.85 -6.55 3.76
N LEU A 166 15.05 -5.60 3.26
CA LEU A 166 15.15 -5.16 1.87
C LEU A 166 16.32 -4.21 1.70
N PHE A 167 17.15 -4.47 0.69
CA PHE A 167 18.27 -3.61 0.34
C PHE A 167 17.78 -2.41 -0.49
N SER A 168 18.03 -1.19 -0.02
CA SER A 168 17.61 0.03 -0.74
C SER A 168 18.62 1.17 -0.61
N THR A 169 18.39 2.26 -1.34
CA THR A 169 19.16 3.51 -1.27
C THR A 169 18.93 4.24 0.05
N THR A 170 19.97 4.85 0.59
CA THR A 170 19.89 5.72 1.78
C THR A 170 20.60 7.05 1.52
N SER A 171 20.74 7.89 2.55
CA SER A 171 21.46 9.16 2.47
C SER A 171 22.86 8.99 1.86
N THR A 172 23.25 9.94 1.01
CA THR A 172 24.60 10.04 0.43
C THR A 172 25.68 10.35 1.46
N GLN A 173 25.31 10.59 2.72
CA GLN A 173 26.25 10.69 3.84
C GLN A 173 26.77 9.32 4.30
N ILE A 174 26.14 8.22 3.88
CA ILE A 174 26.56 6.84 4.13
C ILE A 174 27.30 6.31 2.88
N GLU A 175 28.45 5.66 3.07
CA GLU A 175 29.24 5.07 1.97
C GLU A 175 29.45 3.55 2.18
N PRO A 176 28.95 2.69 1.28
CA PRO A 176 28.14 3.03 0.10
C PRO A 176 26.71 3.46 0.52
N PRO A 177 26.00 4.28 -0.29
CA PRO A 177 24.70 4.88 0.09
C PRO A 177 23.54 3.88 -0.02
N TYR A 178 23.69 2.72 0.63
CA TYR A 178 22.68 1.67 0.72
C TYR A 178 22.53 1.17 2.14
N ALA A 179 21.31 0.77 2.50
CA ALA A 179 20.98 0.19 3.79
C ALA A 179 19.91 -0.89 3.63
N TYR A 180 19.75 -1.71 4.67
CA TYR A 180 18.63 -2.63 4.79
C TYR A 180 17.49 -1.97 5.55
N SER A 181 16.27 -2.04 5.00
CA SER A 181 15.04 -1.60 5.64
C SER A 181 14.18 -2.80 6.05
N THR A 182 13.28 -2.60 7.01
CA THR A 182 12.30 -3.59 7.44
C THR A 182 11.04 -2.89 7.90
N GLY A 183 9.90 -3.26 7.33
CA GLY A 183 8.59 -2.75 7.72
C GLY A 183 7.53 -3.02 6.67
N THR A 184 6.27 -2.82 7.06
CA THR A 184 5.14 -2.82 6.11
C THR A 184 5.26 -1.71 5.07
N SER A 185 5.95 -0.60 5.39
CA SER A 185 6.32 0.46 4.44
C SER A 185 7.03 -0.07 3.19
N ASP A 186 7.99 -0.97 3.37
CA ASP A 186 8.79 -1.57 2.30
C ASP A 186 7.87 -2.38 1.37
N SER A 187 7.00 -3.21 1.96
CA SER A 187 6.01 -4.01 1.26
C SER A 187 5.02 -3.15 0.48
N THR A 188 4.56 -2.04 1.08
CA THR A 188 3.64 -1.07 0.42
C THR A 188 4.23 -0.57 -0.89
N VAL A 189 5.51 -0.22 -0.91
CA VAL A 189 6.19 0.27 -2.12
C VAL A 189 6.25 -0.80 -3.20
N LEU A 190 6.54 -2.06 -2.83
CA LEU A 190 6.56 -3.16 -3.81
C LEU A 190 5.18 -3.40 -4.43
N VAL A 191 4.11 -3.35 -3.63
CA VAL A 191 2.72 -3.45 -4.12
C VAL A 191 2.36 -2.25 -4.99
N SER A 192 2.76 -1.03 -4.61
CA SER A 192 2.57 0.16 -5.44
C SER A 192 3.29 0.05 -6.79
N GLY A 193 4.52 -0.49 -6.81
CA GLY A 193 5.26 -0.73 -8.04
C GLY A 193 4.60 -1.78 -8.94
N ALA A 194 4.13 -2.89 -8.37
CA ALA A 194 3.37 -3.89 -9.11
C ALA A 194 2.08 -3.30 -9.72
N LEU A 195 1.34 -2.52 -8.94
CA LEU A 195 0.15 -1.83 -9.42
C LEU A 195 0.47 -0.83 -10.53
N ALA A 196 1.58 -0.09 -10.43
CA ALA A 196 2.00 0.84 -11.48
C ALA A 196 2.26 0.12 -12.82
N LEU A 197 2.94 -1.03 -12.79
CA LEU A 197 3.15 -1.85 -13.99
C LEU A 197 1.84 -2.40 -14.55
N ILE A 198 0.90 -2.78 -13.68
CA ILE A 198 -0.43 -3.23 -14.11
C ILE A 198 -1.22 -2.09 -14.76
N LEU A 199 -1.16 -0.88 -14.22
CA LEU A 199 -1.78 0.29 -14.84
C LEU A 199 -1.11 0.67 -16.16
N GLU A 200 0.20 0.47 -16.31
CA GLU A 200 0.88 0.60 -17.60
C GLU A 200 0.37 -0.41 -18.64
N LEU A 201 0.17 -1.67 -18.23
CA LEU A 201 -0.30 -2.75 -19.12
C LEU A 201 -1.78 -2.65 -19.47
N HIS A 202 -2.62 -2.32 -18.49
CA HIS A 202 -4.07 -2.51 -18.57
C HIS A 202 -4.87 -1.26 -18.18
N GLY A 203 -4.25 -0.15 -17.79
CA GLY A 203 -4.95 1.04 -17.29
C GLY A 203 -5.94 1.64 -18.28
N THR A 204 -5.62 1.66 -19.58
CA THR A 204 -6.56 2.12 -20.61
C THR A 204 -7.76 1.18 -20.77
N ALA A 205 -7.54 -0.13 -20.64
CA ALA A 205 -8.62 -1.11 -20.75
C ALA A 205 -9.48 -1.15 -19.47
N LEU A 206 -8.86 -0.98 -18.30
CA LEU A 206 -9.55 -0.78 -17.03
C LEU A 206 -10.47 0.42 -17.13
N ALA A 207 -9.96 1.57 -17.57
CA ALA A 207 -10.73 2.81 -17.70
C ALA A 207 -11.87 2.76 -18.73
N GLY A 208 -12.00 1.68 -19.51
CA GLY A 208 -13.11 1.46 -20.43
C GLY A 208 -13.33 2.58 -21.45
N ASP A 209 -14.59 2.71 -21.89
CA ASP A 209 -14.99 3.65 -22.95
C ASP A 209 -15.11 5.10 -22.45
N ASP A 210 -15.37 5.31 -21.16
CA ASP A 210 -15.49 6.65 -20.58
C ASP A 210 -14.14 7.23 -20.13
N GLY A 211 -13.09 6.40 -20.12
CA GLY A 211 -11.72 6.79 -19.79
C GLY A 211 -11.53 7.10 -18.31
N VAL A 212 -12.41 6.57 -17.45
CA VAL A 212 -12.38 6.78 -16.00
C VAL A 212 -12.21 5.44 -15.29
N ILE A 213 -11.32 5.39 -14.30
CA ILE A 213 -11.27 4.29 -13.34
C ILE A 213 -12.11 4.73 -12.16
N ASP A 214 -13.30 4.16 -11.99
CA ASP A 214 -14.16 4.46 -10.85
C ASP A 214 -14.15 3.30 -9.83
N SER A 215 -15.05 3.37 -8.84
CA SER A 215 -15.16 2.34 -7.80
C SER A 215 -15.36 0.92 -8.32
N GLU A 216 -16.00 0.73 -9.49
CA GLU A 216 -16.23 -0.58 -10.10
C GLU A 216 -14.92 -1.16 -10.66
N GLU A 217 -14.15 -0.40 -11.43
CA GLU A 217 -12.84 -0.81 -11.94
C GLU A 217 -11.83 -1.01 -10.80
N MET A 218 -11.86 -0.15 -9.78
CA MET A 218 -11.00 -0.31 -8.61
C MET A 218 -11.32 -1.61 -7.85
N GLU A 219 -12.60 -2.01 -7.78
CA GLU A 219 -13.00 -3.27 -7.18
C GLU A 219 -12.53 -4.49 -8.00
N ILE A 220 -12.46 -4.38 -9.34
CA ILE A 220 -11.82 -5.41 -10.18
C ILE A 220 -10.35 -5.56 -9.78
N VAL A 221 -9.61 -4.46 -9.72
CA VAL A 221 -8.19 -4.47 -9.35
C VAL A 221 -7.97 -5.10 -7.97
N LYS A 222 -8.78 -4.74 -6.97
CA LYS A 222 -8.71 -5.32 -5.62
C LYS A 222 -9.11 -6.78 -5.58
N ARG A 223 -10.12 -7.18 -6.34
CA ARG A 223 -10.58 -8.57 -6.42
C ARG A 223 -9.52 -9.46 -7.06
N SER A 224 -8.95 -9.03 -8.18
CA SER A 224 -7.88 -9.74 -8.87
C SER A 224 -6.60 -9.80 -8.01
N LEU A 225 -6.31 -8.77 -7.20
CA LEU A 225 -5.23 -8.82 -6.21
C LEU A 225 -5.48 -9.95 -5.21
N ALA A 226 -6.69 -10.01 -4.64
CA ALA A 226 -7.06 -11.00 -3.64
C ALA A 226 -7.04 -12.44 -4.19
N SER A 227 -7.51 -12.66 -5.43
CA SER A 227 -7.53 -13.99 -6.06
C SER A 227 -6.17 -14.50 -6.48
N SER A 228 -5.30 -13.60 -6.96
CA SER A 228 -3.98 -13.93 -7.50
C SER A 228 -2.92 -14.23 -6.43
N CYS A 229 -3.15 -13.81 -5.18
CA CYS A 229 -2.20 -13.99 -4.08
C CYS A 229 -1.81 -15.46 -3.83
N SER A 230 -0.52 -15.70 -3.61
CA SER A 230 -0.01 -16.99 -3.17
C SER A 230 -0.41 -17.27 -1.71
N LYS A 231 -1.22 -18.30 -1.50
CA LYS A 231 -1.74 -18.68 -0.16
C LYS A 231 -0.76 -19.51 0.67
N THR A 232 0.47 -19.67 0.21
CA THR A 232 1.51 -20.49 0.86
C THR A 232 1.79 -20.04 2.30
N ALA A 233 1.91 -18.73 2.51
CA ALA A 233 2.17 -18.12 3.82
C ALA A 233 1.02 -18.30 4.83
N ILE A 234 -0.20 -18.53 4.34
CA ILE A 234 -1.44 -18.57 5.13
C ILE A 234 -2.08 -19.95 5.14
N SER A 235 -1.30 -20.99 4.79
CA SER A 235 -1.74 -22.40 4.80
C SER A 235 -3.03 -22.66 4.00
N GLY A 236 -3.24 -21.93 2.90
CA GLY A 236 -4.44 -22.08 2.07
C GLY A 236 -5.71 -21.43 2.63
N SER A 237 -5.62 -20.69 3.74
CA SER A 237 -6.75 -19.93 4.28
C SER A 237 -7.37 -19.00 3.22
N PRO A 238 -8.70 -18.78 3.21
CA PRO A 238 -9.30 -17.78 2.34
C PRO A 238 -8.83 -16.35 2.64
N HIS A 239 -8.47 -16.06 3.90
CA HIS A 239 -7.86 -14.81 4.35
C HIS A 239 -7.21 -15.03 5.73
N ASP A 240 -6.13 -14.31 6.03
CA ASP A 240 -5.44 -14.30 7.32
C ASP A 240 -5.34 -12.87 7.86
N GLU A 241 -5.52 -12.69 9.17
CA GLU A 241 -5.55 -11.36 9.80
C GLU A 241 -4.23 -10.58 9.69
N LYS A 242 -3.08 -11.24 9.44
CA LYS A 242 -1.80 -10.57 9.16
C LYS A 242 -1.34 -10.73 7.71
N GLY A 243 -1.53 -11.93 7.16
CA GLY A 243 -1.06 -12.32 5.83
C GLY A 243 -1.99 -11.89 4.69
N GLY A 244 -3.19 -11.42 5.01
CA GLY A 244 -4.20 -11.01 4.05
C GLY A 244 -4.72 -12.17 3.20
N TYR A 245 -4.97 -11.92 1.92
CA TYR A 245 -5.29 -12.96 0.95
C TYR A 245 -4.07 -13.80 0.53
N GLY A 246 -2.86 -13.41 0.93
CA GLY A 246 -1.62 -14.14 0.71
C GLY A 246 -0.46 -13.23 0.33
N ILE A 247 0.58 -13.82 -0.26
CA ILE A 247 1.74 -13.08 -0.76
C ILE A 247 1.44 -12.56 -2.17
N LEU A 248 1.79 -11.31 -2.44
CA LEU A 248 1.75 -10.68 -3.76
C LEU A 248 2.36 -11.57 -4.84
N ASP A 249 1.58 -11.86 -5.87
CA ASP A 249 2.04 -12.41 -7.15
C ASP A 249 1.67 -11.42 -8.26
N ALA A 250 2.60 -10.52 -8.60
CA ALA A 250 2.33 -9.44 -9.54
C ALA A 250 2.02 -9.95 -10.96
N ALA A 251 2.62 -11.07 -11.36
CA ALA A 251 2.39 -11.65 -12.69
C ALA A 251 1.00 -12.29 -12.77
N GLN A 252 0.61 -13.05 -11.73
CA GLN A 252 -0.74 -13.60 -11.67
C GLN A 252 -1.79 -12.48 -11.51
N TRP A 253 -1.49 -11.41 -10.77
CA TRP A 253 -2.39 -10.27 -10.63
C TRP A 253 -2.66 -9.57 -11.98
N ALA A 254 -1.61 -9.32 -12.77
CA ALA A 254 -1.75 -8.79 -14.12
C ALA A 254 -2.56 -9.74 -15.02
N SER A 255 -2.26 -11.04 -14.98
CA SER A 255 -2.97 -12.05 -15.77
C SER A 255 -4.46 -12.16 -15.40
N ASP A 256 -4.80 -12.10 -14.11
CA ASP A 256 -6.19 -12.13 -13.63
C ASP A 256 -6.95 -10.87 -14.09
N ILE A 257 -6.32 -9.70 -14.10
CA ILE A 257 -6.91 -8.46 -14.65
C ILE A 257 -7.15 -8.60 -16.15
N ALA A 258 -6.16 -9.07 -16.91
CA ALA A 258 -6.31 -9.29 -18.35
C ALA A 258 -7.47 -10.25 -18.66
N PHE A 259 -7.61 -11.31 -17.87
CA PHE A 259 -8.71 -12.26 -17.99
C PHE A 259 -10.08 -11.64 -17.70
N GLU A 260 -10.22 -10.92 -16.59
CA GLU A 260 -11.48 -10.23 -16.22
C GLU A 260 -11.90 -9.21 -17.30
N LEU A 261 -10.93 -8.54 -17.93
CA LEU A 261 -11.16 -7.57 -19.00
C LEU A 261 -11.28 -8.18 -20.41
N ASN A 262 -11.18 -9.51 -20.54
CA ASN A 262 -11.15 -10.22 -21.82
C ASN A 262 -10.08 -9.70 -22.81
N ILE A 263 -8.91 -9.32 -22.29
CA ILE A 263 -7.75 -8.88 -23.08
C ILE A 263 -6.99 -10.13 -23.52
N ALA A 264 -6.75 -10.30 -24.82
CA ALA A 264 -5.95 -11.42 -25.34
C ALA A 264 -4.45 -11.17 -25.12
N ASP A 265 -3.71 -12.23 -24.77
CA ASP A 265 -2.25 -12.25 -24.55
C ASP A 265 -1.41 -11.70 -25.73
#